data_AF-P0C2X7-F1
#
_entry.id   AF-P0C2X7-F1
#
_cell.length_a   1.000
_cell.length_b   1.000
_cell.length_c   1.000
_cell.angle_alpha   90.00
_cell.angle_beta   90.00
_cell.angle_gamma   90.00
#
_symmetry.space_group_name_H-M   'P 1'
#
loop_
_entity.id
_entity.type
_entity.pdbx_description
1 polymer ?
#
loop_
_entity_poly.entity_id
_entity_poly.type
_entity_poly.pdbx_seq_one_letter_code
_entity_poly.pdbx_strand_id
1 'polypeptide(L)' 'MKTSALFVIFGLVLLFCNSFAAELKTTGRGCGGLMAGCDGKSTFCCSGYNCSPTWKWCVYARPGRR' A
#
# COMPACT_ATOMS: atom_id res chain seq x y z
N MET A 1 -36.30 22.00 8.62
CA MET A 1 -35.51 21.87 7.37
C MET A 1 -33.99 21.78 7.60
N LYS A 2 -33.43 22.47 8.61
CA LYS A 2 -31.98 22.48 8.94
C LYS A 2 -31.33 21.10 9.16
N THR A 3 -32.09 20.08 9.59
CA THR A 3 -31.57 18.73 9.85
C THR A 3 -31.16 17.98 8.59
N SER A 4 -31.80 18.23 7.45
CA SER A 4 -31.48 17.54 6.19
C SER A 4 -30.06 17.83 5.72
N ALA A 5 -29.61 19.07 5.89
CA ALA A 5 -28.24 19.48 5.57
C ALA A 5 -27.19 18.73 6.42
N LEU A 6 -27.50 18.42 7.68
CA LEU A 6 -26.57 17.71 8.58
C LEU A 6 -26.31 16.27 8.11
N PHE A 7 -27.34 15.57 7.63
CA PHE A 7 -27.19 14.21 7.11
C PHE A 7 -26.33 14.16 5.85
N VAL A 8 -26.50 15.14 4.95
CA VAL A 8 -25.68 15.26 3.73
C VAL A 8 -24.21 15.51 4.08
N ILE A 9 -23.94 16.41 5.03
CA ILE A 9 -22.57 16.70 5.50
C ILE A 9 -21.95 15.44 6.11
N PHE A 10 -22.67 14.73 6.98
CA PHE A 10 -22.18 13.50 7.60
C PHE A 10 -21.86 12.40 6.56
N GLY A 11 -22.72 12.21 5.56
CA GLY A 11 -22.47 11.29 4.45
C GLY A 11 -21.23 11.65 3.63
N LEU A 12 -21.04 12.95 3.34
CA LEU A 12 -19.83 13.44 2.68
C LEU A 12 -18.56 13.19 3.51
N VAL A 13 -18.60 13.44 4.82
CA VAL A 13 -17.47 13.16 5.72
C VAL A 13 -17.10 11.68 5.70
N LEU A 14 -18.08 10.78 5.77
CA LEU A 14 -17.84 9.34 5.66
C LEU A 14 -17.22 8.95 4.32
N LEU A 15 -17.70 9.52 3.21
CA LEU A 15 -17.11 9.31 1.88
C LEU A 15 -15.65 9.78 1.83
N PHE A 16 -15.35 10.98 2.34
CA PHE A 16 -13.98 11.49 2.41
C PHE A 16 -13.08 10.61 3.29
N CYS A 17 -13.55 10.16 4.46
CA CYS A 17 -12.79 9.23 5.31
C CYS A 17 -12.46 7.92 4.60
N ASN A 18 -13.41 7.36 3.82
CA ASN A 18 -13.15 6.16 3.03
C ASN A 18 -12.18 6.42 1.87
N SER A 19 -12.26 7.58 1.22
CA SER A 19 -11.29 7.99 0.18
C SER A 19 -9.88 8.09 0.75
N PHE A 20 -9.69 8.71 1.94
CA PHE A 20 -8.39 8.76 2.60
C PHE A 20 -7.84 7.37 2.96
N ALA A 21 -8.69 6.44 3.40
CA ALA A 21 -8.26 5.07 3.67
C ALA A 21 -7.84 4.33 2.38
N ALA A 22 -8.50 4.60 1.26
CA ALA A 22 -8.13 4.06 -0.06
C ALA A 22 -6.84 4.69 -0.60
N GLU A 23 -6.65 5.99 -0.41
CA GLU A 23 -5.46 6.73 -0.83
C GLU A 23 -4.23 6.43 0.04
N LEU A 24 -4.43 6.03 1.30
CA LEU A 24 -3.31 5.58 2.14
C LEU A 24 -2.67 4.29 1.59
N LYS A 25 -3.44 3.43 0.90
CA LYS A 25 -2.88 2.26 0.20
C LYS A 25 -2.02 2.63 -1.02
N THR A 26 -2.19 3.82 -1.60
CA THR A 26 -1.43 4.25 -2.79
C THR A 26 -0.28 5.20 -2.46
N THR A 27 -0.39 5.96 -1.36
CA THR A 27 0.60 6.99 -0.97
C THR A 27 1.59 6.51 0.10
N GLY A 28 1.27 5.44 0.82
CA GLY A 28 2.28 4.72 1.58
C GLY A 28 3.25 4.07 0.60
N ARG A 29 4.52 4.47 0.62
CA ARG A 29 5.64 3.86 -0.10
C ARG A 29 5.82 2.43 0.42
N GLY A 30 4.86 1.58 0.09
CA GLY A 30 4.69 0.25 0.64
C GLY A 30 5.84 -0.62 0.19
N CYS A 31 6.29 -1.48 1.09
CA CYS A 31 7.15 -2.55 0.69
C CYS A 31 6.38 -3.55 -0.19
N GLY A 32 7.04 -4.13 -1.18
CA GLY A 32 6.48 -5.15 -2.05
C GLY A 32 6.31 -6.48 -1.33
N GLY A 33 5.12 -7.06 -1.38
CA GLY A 33 4.89 -8.46 -0.97
C GLY A 33 5.47 -9.46 -1.96
N LEU A 34 5.23 -10.76 -1.75
CA LEU A 34 5.64 -11.82 -2.68
C LEU A 34 5.18 -11.51 -4.12
N MET A 35 6.07 -11.67 -5.10
CA MET A 35 5.87 -11.36 -6.52
C MET A 35 5.60 -9.88 -6.86
N ALA A 36 5.66 -8.97 -5.89
CA ALA A 36 5.62 -7.54 -6.17
C ALA A 36 6.90 -7.12 -6.91
N GLY A 37 6.76 -6.22 -7.89
CA GLY A 37 7.90 -5.65 -8.61
C GLY A 37 8.87 -4.94 -7.66
N CYS A 38 10.16 -5.14 -7.89
CA CYS A 38 11.21 -4.51 -7.13
C CYS A 38 12.42 -4.17 -8.00
N ASP A 39 13.00 -2.99 -7.78
CA ASP A 39 14.15 -2.50 -8.54
C ASP A 39 15.47 -2.54 -7.75
N GLY A 40 15.39 -2.79 -6.43
CA GLY A 40 16.52 -2.76 -5.50
C GLY A 40 17.03 -1.34 -5.19
N LYS A 41 16.31 -0.30 -5.64
CA LYS A 41 16.72 1.11 -5.50
C LYS A 41 15.63 1.97 -4.86
N SER A 42 14.41 1.91 -5.40
CA SER A 42 13.26 2.71 -4.97
C SER A 42 12.12 1.89 -4.38
N THR A 43 12.01 0.61 -4.79
CA THR A 43 10.99 -0.34 -4.35
C THR A 43 11.65 -1.45 -3.54
N PHE A 44 11.32 -1.50 -2.25
CA PHE A 44 11.86 -2.46 -1.30
C PHE A 44 10.85 -3.58 -1.06
N CYS A 45 11.33 -4.82 -0.93
CA CYS A 45 10.46 -5.93 -0.53
C CYS A 45 10.19 -5.89 0.97
N CYS A 46 9.02 -6.37 1.39
CA CYS A 46 8.72 -6.45 2.82
C CYS A 46 9.63 -7.45 3.53
N SER A 47 9.77 -7.30 4.85
CA SER A 47 10.52 -8.24 5.67
C SER A 47 10.09 -9.69 5.40
N GLY A 48 11.06 -10.59 5.22
CA GLY A 48 10.84 -11.98 4.79
C GLY A 48 10.93 -12.22 3.28
N TYR A 49 11.04 -11.15 2.48
CA TYR A 49 11.24 -11.24 1.03
C TYR A 49 12.51 -10.49 0.59
N ASN A 50 13.20 -11.06 -0.40
CA ASN A 50 14.33 -10.42 -1.07
C ASN A 50 13.97 -10.10 -2.52
N CYS A 51 14.46 -8.97 -3.01
CA CYS A 51 14.33 -8.63 -4.41
C CYS A 51 15.21 -9.55 -5.26
N SER A 52 14.61 -10.29 -6.20
CA SER A 52 15.39 -11.09 -7.14
C SER A 52 16.09 -10.16 -8.15
N PRO A 53 17.44 -10.15 -8.25
CA PRO A 53 18.13 -9.36 -9.25
C PRO A 53 17.83 -9.84 -10.67
N THR A 54 17.52 -11.13 -10.84
CA THR A 54 17.21 -11.76 -12.13
C THR A 54 15.79 -11.44 -12.60
N TRP A 55 14.83 -11.48 -11.69
CA TRP A 55 13.40 -11.40 -12.05
C TRP A 55 12.76 -10.04 -11.72
N LYS A 56 13.45 -9.20 -10.95
CA LYS A 56 12.96 -7.87 -10.52
C LYS A 56 11.61 -7.93 -9.81
N TRP A 57 11.39 -9.00 -9.04
CA TRP A 57 10.27 -9.12 -8.11
C TRP A 57 10.71 -9.76 -6.79
N CYS A 58 9.91 -9.52 -5.75
CA CYS A 58 10.13 -10.03 -4.41
C CYS A 58 9.90 -11.54 -4.33
N VAL A 59 10.90 -12.29 -3.86
CA VAL A 59 10.84 -13.73 -3.61
C VAL A 59 11.10 -14.02 -2.14
N TYR A 60 10.72 -15.19 -1.62
CA TYR A 60 11.04 -15.58 -0.25
C TYR A 60 12.54 -15.42 0.04
N ALA A 61 12.86 -14.76 1.14
CA ALA A 61 14.21 -14.71 1.66
C ALA A 61 14.58 -16.13 2.13
N ARG A 62 15.30 -16.90 1.30
CA ARG A 62 15.87 -18.15 1.77
C ARG A 62 16.95 -17.84 2.81
N PRO A 63 16.99 -18.55 3.96
CA PRO A 63 18.07 -18.38 4.94
C PRO A 63 19.38 -18.83 4.28
N GLY A 64 20.18 -17.88 3.78
CA GLY A 64 21.47 -18.20 3.15
C GLY A 64 22.00 -17.25 2.08
N ARG A 65 21.23 -16.30 1.55
CA ARG A 65 21.82 -15.19 0.76
C ARG A 65 22.13 -14.01 1.69
N ARG A 66 23.41 -13.90 2.07
CA ARG A 66 24.03 -12.70 2.62
C ARG A 66 23.86 -11.52 1.67
#